data_AF-A0A958ZSP3-F1
#
_entry.id   AF-A0A958ZSP3-F1
#
_cell.length_a   1.000
_cell.length_b   1.000
_cell.length_c   1.000
_cell.angle_alpha   90.00
_cell.angle_beta   90.00
_cell.angle_gamma   90.00
#
_symmetry.space_group_name_H-M   'P 1'
#
loop_
_entity.id
_entity.type
_entity.pdbx_description
1 polymer ?
#
loop_
_entity_poly.entity_id
_entity_poly.type
_entity_poly.pdbx_seq_one_letter_code
_entity_poly.pdbx_strand_id
1 'polypeptide(L)'
;DQELVLGSLASTGHKVVALSFQQMNSFAGNMFEAKNNQDERFLLMSQTAFDSLLPGQILEIEKHCEPLVVGIPTIEESGGGSIRCMVAGIHLPITKS
;
A
#
# COMPACT_ATOMS: atom_id res chain seq x y z
N ASP A 1 -10.81 21.44 -4.32
CA ASP A 1 -10.09 20.27 -4.88
C ASP A 1 -10.27 19.00 -4.07
N GLN A 2 -9.82 18.94 -2.81
CA GLN A 2 -9.95 17.73 -1.98
C GLN A 2 -11.41 17.24 -1.84
N GLU A 3 -12.36 18.15 -1.63
CA GLU A 3 -13.77 17.82 -1.46
C GLU A 3 -14.39 17.18 -2.72
N LEU A 4 -13.97 17.63 -3.91
CA LEU A 4 -14.42 17.05 -5.19
C LEU A 4 -13.89 15.62 -5.36
N VAL A 5 -12.62 15.38 -5.00
CA VAL A 5 -12.01 14.05 -5.03
C VAL A 5 -12.72 13.12 -4.05
N LEU A 6 -12.93 13.56 -2.81
CA LEU A 6 -13.64 12.77 -1.80
C LEU A 6 -15.08 12.48 -2.23
N GLY A 7 -15.77 13.45 -2.82
CA GLY A 7 -17.12 13.28 -3.37
C GLY A 7 -17.17 12.22 -4.47
N SER A 8 -16.19 12.23 -5.39
CA SER A 8 -16.10 11.21 -6.44
C SER A 8 -15.84 9.80 -5.86
N LEU A 9 -14.99 9.70 -4.84
CA LEU A 9 -14.65 8.43 -4.20
C LEU A 9 -15.81 7.89 -3.35
N ALA A 10 -16.62 8.75 -2.73
CA ALA A 10 -17.78 8.35 -1.94
C ALA A 10 -18.77 7.48 -2.75
N SER A 11 -18.90 7.73 -4.05
CA SER A 11 -19.76 6.96 -4.95
C SER A 11 -19.27 5.54 -5.25
N THR A 12 -18.01 5.23 -4.92
CA THR A 12 -17.39 3.92 -5.23
C THR A 12 -17.65 2.86 -4.18
N GLY A 13 -18.15 3.23 -2.99
CA GLY A 13 -18.32 2.33 -1.85
C GLY A 13 -17.01 1.93 -1.15
N HIS A 14 -15.86 2.45 -1.60
CA HIS A 14 -14.58 2.18 -0.96
C HIS A 14 -14.37 2.98 0.31
N LYS A 15 -13.68 2.40 1.28
CA LYS A 15 -13.22 3.08 2.49
C LYS A 15 -12.01 3.95 2.16
N VAL A 16 -12.09 5.24 2.48
CA VAL A 16 -10.94 6.15 2.39
C VAL A 16 -10.15 6.11 3.69
N VAL A 17 -8.87 5.74 3.60
CA VAL A 17 -7.88 5.86 4.67
C VAL A 17 -7.04 7.10 4.39
N ALA A 18 -7.30 8.19 5.12
CA ALA A 18 -6.56 9.43 4.95
C ALA A 18 -5.16 9.31 5.53
N LEU A 19 -4.15 9.77 4.80
CA LEU A 19 -2.77 9.86 5.27
C LEU A 19 -2.40 11.32 5.57
N SER A 20 -1.65 11.53 6.64
CA SER A 20 -1.04 12.84 6.90
C SER A 20 0.14 13.10 5.97
N PHE A 21 0.57 14.37 5.85
CA PHE A 21 1.79 14.69 5.11
C PHE A 21 3.04 14.01 5.71
N GLN A 22 3.09 13.83 7.03
CA GLN A 22 4.17 13.09 7.67
C GLN A 22 4.18 11.62 7.24
N GLN A 23 3.01 10.97 7.23
CA GLN A 23 2.87 9.58 6.79
C GLN A 23 3.21 9.43 5.31
N MET A 24 2.80 10.38 4.47
CA MET A 24 3.18 10.43 3.07
C MET A 24 4.71 10.49 2.90
N ASN A 25 5.39 11.33 3.67
CA ASN A 25 6.86 11.43 3.67
C ASN A 25 7.54 10.18 4.24
N SER A 26 6.84 9.41 5.06
CA SER A 26 7.25 8.08 5.54
C SER A 26 6.82 6.95 4.60
N PHE A 27 6.51 7.24 3.33
CA PHE A 27 6.15 6.26 2.30
C PHE A 27 4.85 5.49 2.55
N ALA A 28 3.96 5.93 3.45
CA ALA A 28 2.69 5.25 3.73
C ALA A 28 1.74 5.18 2.52
N GLY A 29 1.98 5.94 1.45
CA GLY A 29 1.26 5.83 0.18
C GLY A 29 1.95 4.95 -0.89
N ASN A 30 3.16 4.46 -0.63
CA ASN A 30 4.01 3.73 -1.59
C ASN A 30 3.92 2.20 -1.36
N MET A 31 2.71 1.70 -1.18
CA MET A 31 2.42 0.30 -0.87
C MET A 31 1.95 -0.45 -2.12
N PHE A 32 2.07 -1.77 -2.14
CA PHE A 32 1.68 -2.60 -3.28
C PHE A 32 0.83 -3.80 -2.84
N GLU A 33 -0.40 -3.90 -3.33
CA GLU A 33 -1.24 -5.06 -3.08
C GLU A 33 -0.86 -6.20 -4.03
N ALA A 34 -0.66 -7.39 -3.46
CA ALA A 34 -0.45 -8.63 -4.20
C ALA A 34 -1.33 -9.73 -3.63
N LYS A 35 -1.53 -10.80 -4.40
CA LYS A 35 -2.23 -11.99 -3.94
C LYS A 35 -1.41 -13.25 -4.19
N ASN A 36 -1.53 -14.23 -3.31
CA ASN A 36 -0.88 -15.52 -3.52
C ASN A 36 -1.78 -16.46 -4.35
N ASN A 37 -1.31 -17.69 -4.58
CA ASN A 37 -2.04 -18.72 -5.34
C ASN A 37 -3.31 -19.22 -4.63
N GLN A 38 -3.51 -18.87 -3.36
CA GLN A 38 -4.69 -19.20 -2.55
C GLN A 38 -5.69 -18.03 -2.51
N ASP A 39 -5.46 -16.97 -3.30
CA ASP A 39 -6.27 -15.73 -3.34
C ASP A 39 -6.22 -14.91 -2.04
N GLU A 40 -5.27 -15.19 -1.15
CA GLU A 40 -4.99 -14.38 0.03
C GLU A 40 -4.31 -13.08 -0.38
N ARG A 41 -4.79 -11.95 0.13
CA ARG A 41 -4.33 -10.61 -0.22
C ARG A 41 -3.32 -10.10 0.79
N PHE A 42 -2.23 -9.56 0.28
CA PHE A 42 -1.16 -8.96 1.06
C PHE A 42 -0.95 -7.52 0.59
N LEU A 43 -0.75 -6.61 1.53
CA LEU A 43 -0.31 -5.26 1.24
C LEU A 43 1.15 -5.11 1.62
N LEU A 44 2.01 -5.10 0.62
CA LEU A 44 3.46 -4.96 0.79
C LEU A 44 3.78 -3.50 1.10
N MET A 45 4.56 -3.29 2.16
CA MET A 45 4.94 -1.95 2.64
C MET A 45 6.29 -1.99 3.36
N SER A 46 6.97 -0.85 3.42
CA SER A 46 8.21 -0.77 4.18
C SER A 46 7.93 -0.70 5.69
N GLN A 47 8.92 -1.05 6.50
CA GLN A 47 8.85 -0.83 7.95
C GLN A 47 8.56 0.65 8.27
N THR A 48 9.22 1.58 7.57
CA THR A 48 9.00 3.03 7.71
C THR A 48 7.55 3.43 7.45
N ALA A 49 6.93 2.85 6.42
CA ALA A 49 5.52 3.08 6.11
C ALA A 49 4.62 2.53 7.22
N PHE A 50 4.83 1.28 7.63
CA PHE A 50 4.04 0.62 8.68
C PHE A 50 4.10 1.39 10.01
N ASP A 51 5.30 1.77 10.46
CA ASP A 51 5.52 2.46 11.74
C ASP A 51 4.91 3.87 11.76
N SER A 52 4.68 4.47 10.60
CA SER A 52 4.04 5.79 10.50
C SER A 52 2.51 5.74 10.65
N LEU A 53 1.90 4.58 10.45
CA LEU A 53 0.44 4.41 10.47
C LEU A 53 -0.10 4.42 11.90
N LEU A 54 -1.28 5.00 12.04
CA LEU A 54 -2.05 4.94 13.27
C LEU A 54 -2.68 3.54 13.41
N PRO A 55 -2.88 3.03 14.65
CA PRO A 55 -3.53 1.75 14.86
C PRO A 55 -4.87 1.61 14.14
N GLY A 56 -5.68 2.68 14.08
CA GLY A 56 -6.94 2.68 13.35
C GLY A 56 -6.79 2.52 11.83
N GLN A 57 -5.70 3.00 11.23
CA GLN A 57 -5.42 2.81 9.80
C GLN A 57 -4.97 1.37 9.53
N ILE A 58 -4.13 0.81 10.40
CA ILE A 58 -3.70 -0.59 10.33
C ILE A 58 -4.92 -1.51 10.43
N LEU A 59 -5.80 -1.27 11.40
CA LEU A 59 -7.04 -2.03 11.57
C LEU A 59 -7.97 -1.95 10.35
N GLU A 60 -8.01 -0.81 9.64
CA GLU A 60 -8.79 -0.73 8.40
C GLU A 60 -8.13 -1.50 7.24
N ILE A 61 -6.80 -1.53 7.16
CA ILE A 61 -6.05 -2.31 6.17
C ILE A 61 -6.28 -3.81 6.40
N GLU A 62 -6.16 -4.27 7.64
CA GLU A 62 -6.30 -5.68 8.03
C GLU A 62 -7.68 -6.28 7.72
N LYS A 63 -8.71 -5.44 7.55
CA LYS A 63 -10.04 -5.91 7.09
C LYS A 63 -10.05 -6.41 5.65
N HIS A 64 -9.06 -6.03 4.85
CA HIS A 64 -9.04 -6.29 3.40
C HIS A 64 -7.82 -7.12 2.96
N CYS A 65 -6.69 -6.99 3.65
CA CYS A 65 -5.43 -7.65 3.30
C CYS A 65 -4.49 -7.71 4.50
N GLU A 66 -3.59 -8.70 4.50
CA GLU A 66 -2.54 -8.82 5.50
C GLU A 66 -1.36 -7.87 5.20
N PRO A 67 -0.94 -7.01 6.14
CA PRO A 67 0.28 -6.21 5.96
C PRO A 67 1.52 -7.10 5.88
N LEU A 68 2.24 -7.03 4.76
CA LEU A 68 3.54 -7.69 4.58
C LEU A 68 4.64 -6.64 4.68
N VAL A 69 5.25 -6.54 5.86
CA VAL A 69 6.19 -5.48 6.21
C VAL A 69 7.63 -5.91 5.91
N VAL A 70 8.37 -5.07 5.20
CA VAL A 70 9.76 -5.34 4.79
C VAL A 70 10.67 -4.17 5.16
N GLY A 71 11.78 -4.44 5.85
CA GLY A 71 12.82 -3.45 6.09
C GLY A 71 13.66 -3.21 4.83
N ILE A 72 13.63 -1.99 4.27
CA ILE A 72 14.43 -1.57 3.11
C ILE A 72 15.23 -0.27 3.35
N PRO A 73 15.88 -0.09 4.51
CA PRO A 73 16.46 1.19 4.92
C PRO A 73 17.47 1.76 3.92
N THR A 74 18.32 0.92 3.32
CA THR A 74 19.31 1.36 2.32
C THR A 74 18.65 2.01 1.10
N ILE A 75 17.51 1.48 0.63
CA ILE A 75 16.81 2.01 -0.55
C ILE A 75 16.09 3.32 -0.21
N GLU A 76 15.46 3.40 0.96
CA GLU A 76 14.73 4.60 1.38
C GLU A 76 15.68 5.77 1.68
N GLU A 77 16.79 5.51 2.38
CA GLU A 77 17.74 6.53 2.79
C GLU A 77 18.65 7.00 1.65
N SER A 78 19.06 6.09 0.75
CA SER A 78 20.02 6.39 -0.32
C SER A 78 19.39 6.54 -1.71
N GLY A 79 18.26 5.89 -1.96
CA GLY A 79 17.62 5.80 -3.28
C GLY A 79 16.35 6.64 -3.44
N GLY A 80 15.75 7.13 -2.35
CA GLY A 80 14.54 7.97 -2.38
C GLY A 80 13.27 7.25 -2.87
N GLY A 81 13.27 5.91 -2.87
CA GLY A 81 12.12 5.07 -3.25
C GLY A 81 11.73 4.12 -2.11
N SER A 82 10.55 3.49 -2.23
CA SER A 82 10.08 2.49 -1.26
C SER A 82 9.54 1.25 -1.99
N ILE A 83 8.84 0.37 -1.28
CA ILE A 83 8.49 -0.99 -1.72
C ILE A 83 7.81 -1.02 -3.09
N ARG A 84 6.82 -0.15 -3.36
CA ARG A 84 6.14 -0.13 -4.65
C ARG A 84 7.08 0.23 -5.81
N CYS A 85 8.13 1.01 -5.55
CA CYS A 85 9.13 1.33 -6.57
C CYS A 85 10.06 0.14 -6.91
N MET A 86 10.08 -0.91 -6.07
CA MET A 86 10.93 -2.09 -6.22
C MET A 86 10.21 -3.30 -6.85
N VAL A 87 8.90 -3.19 -7.07
CA VAL A 87 8.04 -4.31 -7.51
C VAL A 87 7.42 -4.01 -8.87
N ALA A 88 7.39 -5.02 -9.74
CA ALA A 88 6.70 -4.96 -11.03
C ALA A 88 5.72 -6.12 -11.16
N GLY A 89 4.44 -5.81 -11.42
CA GLY A 89 3.42 -6.82 -11.71
C GLY A 89 3.57 -7.33 -13.15
N ILE A 90 3.95 -8.59 -13.32
CA ILE A 90 4.05 -9.24 -14.63
C ILE A 90 2.71 -9.93 -14.95
N HIS A 91 2.02 -9.46 -15.99
CA HIS A 91 0.72 -9.99 -16.41
C HIS A 91 0.86 -10.74 -17.74
N LEU A 92 1.39 -11.97 -17.68
CA LEU A 92 1.49 -12.82 -18.85
C LEU A 92 0.13 -13.42 -19.20
N PRO A 93 -0.19 -13.61 -20.51
CA PRO A 93 -1.35 -14.39 -20.89
C PRO A 93 -1.24 -15.80 -20.33
N ILE A 94 -2.36 -16.35 -19.86
CA ILE A 94 -2.41 -17.72 -19.33
C ILE A 94 -2.20 -18.69 -20.50
N THR A 95 -0.97 -19.15 -20.70
CA THR A 95 -0.67 -20.27 -21.58
C THR A 95 -1.00 -21.55 -20.83
N LYS A 96 -2.09 -22.23 -21.23
CA LYS A 96 -2.35 -23.60 -20.76
C LYS A 96 -1.29 -24.51 -21.38
N SER A 97 -0.49 -25.18 -20.54
CA SER A 97 0.31 -26.34 -20.92
C SER A 97 -0.55 -27.59 -21.01
#